data_AF-B7KEU9-F1
#
_entry.id   AF-B7KEU9-F1
#
_cell.length_a   1.000
_cell.length_b   1.000
_cell.length_c   1.000
_cell.angle_alpha   90.00
_cell.angle_beta   90.00
_cell.angle_gamma   90.00
#
_symmetry.space_group_name_H-M   'P 1'
#
loop_
_entity.id
_entity.type
_entity.pdbx_description
1 polymer ?
#
loop_
_entity_poly.entity_id
_entity_poly.type
_entity_poly.pdbx_seq_one_letter_code
_entity_poly.pdbx_strand_id
1 'polypeptide(L)' 'MTQVIIGQTESIESALRRFKKQVAKAGIYQDIKKHQFFETP' A
#
# COMPACT_ATOMS: atom_id res chain seq x y z
N MET A 1 4.80 -1.86 -6.12
CA MET A 1 4.22 -0.49 -6.19
C MET A 1 2.71 -0.59 -6.33
N THR A 2 1.95 0.09 -5.46
CA THR A 2 0.48 0.11 -5.51
C THR A 2 0.00 1.47 -5.97
N GLN A 3 -0.58 1.55 -7.18
CA GLN A 3 -1.26 2.76 -7.66
C GLN A 3 -2.77 2.53 -7.69
N VAL A 4 -3.55 3.56 -7.35
CA VAL A 4 -5.01 3.56 -7.49
C VAL A 4 -5.40 4.74 -8.35
N ILE A 5 -5.99 4.47 -9.52
CA ILE A 5 -6.55 5.49 -10.40
C ILE A 5 -7.97 5.78 -9.88
N ILE A 6 -8.25 7.07 -9.68
CA ILE A 6 -9.54 7.57 -9.21
C ILE A 6 -10.45 7.79 -10.43
N GLY A 7 -11.69 7.32 -10.37
CA GLY A 7 -12.68 7.54 -11.43
C GLY A 7 -13.32 8.94 -11.36
N GLN A 8 -13.92 9.42 -12.46
CA GLN A 8 -14.51 10.77 -12.55
C GLN A 8 -15.60 11.06 -11.49
N THR A 9 -16.28 10.04 -10.98
CA THR A 9 -17.40 10.17 -10.02
C THR A 9 -17.09 9.57 -8.65
N GLU A 10 -15.82 9.23 -8.38
CA GLU A 10 -15.44 8.58 -7.13
C GLU A 10 -15.09 9.62 -6.05
N SER A 11 -15.67 9.45 -4.85
CA SER A 11 -15.27 10.23 -3.68
C SER A 11 -13.86 9.87 -3.22
N ILE A 12 -13.09 10.88 -2.82
CA ILE A 12 -11.71 10.75 -2.33
C ILE A 12 -11.61 9.73 -1.18
N GLU A 13 -12.59 9.68 -0.28
CA GLU A 13 -12.61 8.69 0.81
C GLU A 13 -12.66 7.24 0.32
N SER A 14 -13.44 6.98 -0.74
CA SER A 14 -13.54 5.65 -1.34
C SER A 14 -12.21 5.26 -2.00
N ALA A 15 -11.56 6.20 -2.69
CA ALA A 15 -10.25 5.98 -3.28
C ALA A 15 -9.19 5.69 -2.20
N LEU A 16 -9.17 6.45 -1.10
CA LEU A 16 -8.27 6.24 0.04
C LEU A 16 -8.49 4.88 0.70
N ARG A 17 -9.75 4.45 0.84
CA ARG A 17 -10.08 3.12 1.38
C ARG A 17 -9.55 2.00 0.49
N ARG A 18 -9.72 2.10 -0.84
CA ARG A 18 -9.18 1.12 -1.80
C ARG A 18 -7.66 1.11 -1.79
N PHE A 19 -7.04 2.28 -1.74
CA PHE A 19 -5.58 2.43 -1.65
C PHE A 19 -5.03 1.76 -0.39
N LYS A 20 -5.59 2.04 0.79
CA LYS A 20 -5.18 1.42 2.05
C LYS A 20 -5.29 -0.11 2.00
N LYS A 21 -6.35 -0.65 1.37
CA LYS A 21 -6.52 -2.10 1.17
C LYS A 21 -5.47 -2.69 0.24
N GLN A 22 -5.12 -2.01 -0.85
CA GLN A 22 -4.07 -2.44 -1.78
C GLN A 22 -2.67 -2.42 -1.13
N VAL A 23 -2.33 -1.35 -0.39
CA VAL A 23 -1.06 -1.23 0.35
C VAL A 23 -0.92 -2.35 1.39
N ALA A 24 -1.99 -2.64 2.13
CA ALA A 24 -2.00 -3.74 3.10
C ALA A 24 -1.81 -5.11 2.42
N LYS A 25 -2.50 -5.35 1.29
CA LYS A 25 -2.38 -6.60 0.54
C LYS A 25 -0.99 -6.79 -0.08
N ALA A 26 -0.34 -5.70 -0.49
CA ALA A 26 0.99 -5.75 -1.08
C ALA A 26 2.11 -6.08 -0.08
N GLY A 27 1.81 -6.25 1.21
CA GLY A 27 2.79 -6.71 2.20
C GLY A 27 3.91 -5.70 2.48
N ILE A 28 3.80 -4.47 1.97
CA ILE A 28 4.85 -3.44 2.03
C ILE A 28 5.29 -3.17 3.47
N TYR A 29 4.35 -3.16 4.42
CA TYR A 29 4.67 -2.98 5.83
C TYR A 29 5.50 -4.13 6.43
N GLN A 30 5.29 -5.36 5.96
CA GLN A 30 6.08 -6.52 6.40
C GLN A 30 7.48 -6.49 5.79
N ASP A 31 7.60 -6.12 4.51
CA ASP A 31 8.89 -5.92 3.85
C ASP A 31 9.71 -4.82 4.51
N ILE A 32 9.11 -3.67 4.80
CA ILE A 32 9.78 -2.56 5.51
C ILE A 32 10.26 -3.02 6.89
N LYS A 33 9.47 -3.84 7.59
CA LYS A 33 9.83 -4.34 8.93
C LYS A 33 10.98 -5.36 8.87
N LYS A 34 11.04 -6.21 7.85
CA LYS A 34 12.10 -7.19 7.66
C LYS A 34 13.42 -6.55 7.25
N HIS A 35 13.37 -5.62 6.30
CA HIS A 35 14.54 -4.89 5.83
C HIS A 35 14.90 -3.68 6.69
N GLN A 36 14.29 -3.54 7.88
CA GLN A 36 14.56 -2.44 8.79
C GLN A 36 15.95 -2.55 9.42
N PHE A 37 16.46 -3.78 9.54
CA PHE A 37 17.80 -4.09 10.00
C PHE A 37 18.51 -4.89 8.91
N PHE A 38 19.81 -4.68 8.76
CA PHE A 38 20.62 -5.43 7.82
C PHE A 38 20.75 -6.88 8.32
N GLU A 39 20.10 -7.83 7.63
CA GLU A 39 20.32 -9.25 7.88
C GLU A 39 21.62 -9.66 7.19
N THR A 40 22.64 -10.01 8.00
CA THR A 40 23.87 -10.63 7.49
C THR A 40 23.55 -12.00 6.87
N PRO A 41 24.06 -12.29 5.66
CA PRO A 41 23.67 -13.45 4.84
C PRO A 41 24.07 -14.81 5.43
#